data_AF-A0A2T6LHZ8-F1
#
_entry.id   AF-A0A2T6LHZ8-F1
#
_cell.length_a   1.000
_cell.length_b   1.000
_cell.length_c   1.000
_cell.angle_alpha   90.00
_cell.angle_beta   90.00
_cell.angle_gamma   90.00
#
_symmetry.space_group_name_H-M   'P 1'
#
loop_
_entity.id
_entity.type
_entity.pdbx_description
1 polymer ?
#
loop_
_entity_poly.entity_id
_entity_poly.type
_entity_poly.pdbx_seq_one_letter_code
_entity_poly.pdbx_strand_id
1 'polypeptide(L)'
;MTAITEKDGVTVDFGNIELSGSLRHDREYQTLVLMTDEGPERLSVDLLSYGFIPAPGNVFIKDWSEHQGLTARLEAAGFVKRVRSVVVGLFLSTAYEVEVTL
;
A
#
# COMPACT_ATOMS: atom_id res chain seq x y z
N MET A 1 -11.10 7.12 18.12
CA MET A 1 -11.61 7.71 16.86
C MET A 1 -10.75 7.13 15.77
N THR A 2 -11.27 6.16 15.02
CA THR A 2 -10.56 5.51 13.92
C THR A 2 -10.48 6.51 12.77
N ALA A 3 -9.29 7.06 12.51
CA ALA A 3 -9.09 8.05 11.45
C ALA A 3 -8.90 7.32 10.13
N ILE A 4 -10.02 6.92 9.53
CA ILE A 4 -10.05 6.45 8.15
C ILE A 4 -10.03 7.68 7.24
N THR A 5 -9.17 7.67 6.22
CA THR A 5 -9.15 8.65 5.13
C THR A 5 -9.43 7.90 3.83
N GLU A 6 -10.24 8.48 2.96
CA GLU A 6 -10.67 7.84 1.73
C GLU A 6 -10.66 8.85 0.57
N LYS A 7 -10.24 8.38 -0.60
CA LYS A 7 -10.24 9.14 -1.84
C LYS A 7 -10.97 8.36 -2.92
N ASP A 8 -12.10 8.89 -3.37
CA ASP A 8 -12.93 8.28 -4.42
C ASP A 8 -12.35 8.49 -5.82
N GLY A 9 -12.81 7.67 -6.78
CA GLY A 9 -12.48 7.83 -8.19
C GLY A 9 -10.99 7.61 -8.50
N VAL A 10 -10.32 6.79 -7.70
CA VAL A 10 -8.92 6.44 -7.86
C VAL A 10 -8.82 5.26 -8.82
N THR A 11 -7.89 5.37 -9.78
CA THR A 11 -7.44 4.24 -10.60
C THR A 11 -6.02 3.87 -10.19
N VAL A 12 -5.80 2.58 -9.93
CA VAL A 12 -4.49 2.02 -9.57
C VAL A 12 -4.04 1.07 -10.68
N ASP A 13 -2.84 1.30 -11.21
CA ASP A 13 -2.19 0.43 -12.19
C ASP A 13 -1.35 -0.65 -11.48
N PHE A 14 -1.76 -1.91 -11.64
CA PHE A 14 -1.06 -3.09 -11.13
C PHE A 14 -0.04 -3.65 -12.14
N GLY A 15 0.05 -3.08 -13.35
CA GLY A 15 1.01 -3.36 -14.41
C GLY A 15 0.46 -4.26 -15.51
N ASN A 16 -0.50 -5.12 -15.17
CA ASN A 16 -1.24 -5.99 -16.08
C ASN A 16 -2.74 -5.65 -16.14
N ILE A 17 -3.24 -4.93 -15.14
CA ILE A 17 -4.63 -4.48 -15.02
C ILE A 17 -4.67 -3.14 -14.30
N GLU A 18 -5.65 -2.32 -14.65
CA GLU A 18 -6.03 -1.13 -13.89
C GLU A 18 -7.34 -1.40 -13.16
N LEU A 19 -7.37 -1.12 -11.86
CA LEU A 19 -8.58 -1.21 -11.06
C LEU A 19 -8.97 0.18 -10.60
N SER A 20 -10.28 0.46 -10.63
CA SER A 20 -10.84 1.74 -10.20
C SER A 20 -11.72 1.56 -8.97
N GLY A 21 -11.76 2.56 -8.10
CA GLY A 21 -12.52 2.50 -6.87
C GLY A 21 -12.20 3.63 -5.91
N SER A 22 -12.36 3.36 -4.61
CA SER A 22 -12.04 4.30 -3.54
C SER A 22 -10.82 3.81 -2.78
N LEU A 23 -9.77 4.63 -2.73
CA LEU A 23 -8.55 4.29 -2.01
C LEU A 23 -8.72 4.69 -0.54
N ARG A 24 -8.73 3.70 0.35
CA ARG A 24 -9.01 3.85 1.78
C ARG A 24 -7.77 3.52 2.60
N HIS A 25 -7.41 4.44 3.48
CA HIS A 25 -6.35 4.31 4.47
C HIS A 25 -6.93 4.28 5.87
N ASP A 26 -6.65 3.21 6.62
CA ASP A 26 -6.95 3.12 8.03
C ASP A 26 -5.67 3.31 8.85
N ARG A 27 -5.57 4.46 9.53
CA ARG A 27 -4.39 4.80 10.35
C ARG A 27 -4.25 3.95 11.60
N GLU A 28 -5.36 3.46 12.16
CA GLU A 28 -5.35 2.67 13.40
C GLU A 28 -4.82 1.26 13.12
N TYR A 29 -5.25 0.69 12.00
CA TYR A 29 -4.82 -0.64 11.57
C TYR A 29 -3.63 -0.63 10.60
N GLN A 30 -3.13 0.55 10.23
CA GLN A 30 -2.03 0.73 9.26
C GLN A 30 -2.28 -0.04 7.95
N THR A 31 -3.49 0.11 7.40
CA THR A 31 -3.89 -0.59 6.18
C THR A 31 -4.22 0.36 5.04
N LEU A 32 -3.83 -0.01 3.82
CA LEU A 32 -4.19 0.67 2.58
C LEU A 32 -4.91 -0.33 1.66
N VAL A 33 -6.13 0.01 1.29
CA VAL A 33 -7.03 -0.87 0.53
C VAL A 33 -7.70 -0.08 -0.58
N LEU A 34 -7.73 -0.62 -1.79
CA LEU A 34 -8.55 -0.12 -2.89
C LEU A 34 -9.91 -0.83 -2.82
N MET A 35 -10.97 -0.09 -2.57
CA MET A 35 -12.35 -0.61 -2.56
C MET A 35 -12.89 -0.57 -3.98
N THR A 36 -12.99 -1.73 -4.65
CA THR A 36 -13.59 -1.85 -5.99
C THR A 36 -15.04 -2.37 -5.89
N ASP A 37 -15.73 -2.42 -7.01
CA ASP A 37 -17.05 -3.05 -7.16
C ASP A 37 -17.00 -4.58 -7.04
N GLU A 38 -15.89 -5.21 -7.43
CA GLU A 38 -15.64 -6.64 -7.28
C GLU A 38 -15.20 -7.03 -5.86
N GLY A 39 -14.64 -6.09 -5.08
CA GLY A 39 -14.28 -6.29 -3.69
C GLY A 39 -13.09 -5.45 -3.22
N PRO A 40 -12.67 -5.60 -1.96
CA PRO A 40 -11.49 -4.91 -1.44
C PRO A 40 -10.19 -5.54 -1.96
N GLU A 41 -9.34 -4.73 -2.61
CA GLU A 41 -8.00 -5.10 -3.01
C GLU A 41 -6.97 -4.52 -2.02
N ARG A 42 -6.21 -5.37 -1.34
CA ARG A 42 -5.34 -4.93 -0.25
C ARG A 42 -3.95 -4.61 -0.79
N LEU A 43 -3.58 -3.33 -0.74
CA LEU A 43 -2.29 -2.84 -1.24
C LEU A 43 -1.18 -2.97 -0.20
N SER A 44 -1.53 -2.87 1.10
CA SER A 44 -0.57 -2.97 2.20
C SER A 44 -0.31 -4.40 2.66
N VAL A 45 0.83 -4.63 3.32
CA VAL A 45 1.21 -5.90 3.94
C VAL A 45 1.61 -5.71 5.40
N ASP A 46 1.21 -6.64 6.27
CA ASP A 46 1.69 -6.69 7.66
C ASP A 46 3.02 -7.44 7.71
N LEU A 47 4.03 -6.80 8.30
CA LEU A 47 5.39 -7.32 8.46
C LEU A 47 5.81 -7.46 9.92
N LEU A 48 4.87 -7.42 10.87
CA LEU A 48 5.15 -7.51 12.30
C LEU A 48 5.89 -8.80 12.67
N SER A 49 5.56 -9.92 12.01
CA SER A 49 6.23 -11.21 12.21
C SER A 49 7.71 -11.21 11.80
N TYR A 50 8.11 -10.25 10.96
CA TYR A 50 9.49 -9.99 10.56
C TYR A 50 10.16 -8.89 11.41
N GLY A 51 9.48 -8.38 12.44
CA GLY A 51 9.99 -7.33 13.33
C GLY A 51 9.88 -5.91 12.77
N PHE A 52 9.14 -5.72 11.67
CA PHE A 52 8.95 -4.40 11.06
C PHE A 52 7.60 -3.80 11.46
N ILE A 53 7.64 -2.59 12.01
CA ILE A 53 6.47 -1.78 12.35
C ILE A 53 6.62 -0.46 11.58
N PRO A 54 5.62 -0.04 10.79
CA PRO A 54 5.69 1.23 10.09
C PRO A 54 5.43 2.39 11.07
N ALA A 55 5.94 3.58 10.76
CA ALA A 55 5.65 4.76 11.55
C ALA A 55 4.14 5.08 11.57
N PRO A 56 3.65 5.88 12.54
CA PRO A 56 2.24 6.25 12.59
C PRO A 56 1.76 6.89 11.28
N GLY A 57 0.67 6.35 10.70
CA GLY A 57 0.13 6.79 9.41
C GLY A 57 0.87 6.27 8.17
N ASN A 58 1.93 5.47 8.36
CA ASN A 58 2.59 4.76 7.27
C ASN A 58 2.07 3.33 7.17
N VAL A 59 2.28 2.73 6.00
CA VAL A 59 2.02 1.31 5.73
C VAL A 59 3.22 0.69 5.02
N PHE A 60 3.32 -0.63 5.02
CA PHE A 60 4.23 -1.34 4.12
C PHE A 60 3.50 -1.80 2.86
N ILE A 61 4.12 -1.63 1.70
CA ILE A 61 3.63 -2.15 0.42
C ILE A 61 4.65 -3.18 -0.10
N LYS A 62 4.16 -4.36 -0.48
CA LYS A 62 4.98 -5.41 -1.12
C LYS A 62 5.28 -5.03 -2.57
N ASP A 63 6.52 -5.21 -3.01
CA ASP A 63 6.91 -4.98 -4.40
C ASP A 63 7.45 -6.29 -5.01
N TRP A 64 6.57 -7.30 -5.08
CA TRP A 64 6.90 -8.67 -5.51
C TRP A 64 6.31 -8.98 -6.88
N SER A 65 6.56 -10.18 -7.41
CA SER A 65 6.22 -10.56 -8.79
C SER A 65 4.78 -10.24 -9.24
N GLU A 66 3.79 -10.38 -8.35
CA GLU A 66 2.38 -10.10 -8.67
C GLU A 66 2.07 -8.59 -8.82
N HIS A 67 2.84 -7.74 -8.14
CA HIS A 67 2.61 -6.30 -8.06
C HIS A 67 3.91 -5.52 -8.22
N GLN A 68 4.80 -6.01 -9.08
CA GLN A 68 6.10 -5.38 -9.28
C GLN A 68 5.90 -3.99 -9.88
N GLY A 69 6.52 -3.00 -9.26
CA GLY A 69 6.38 -1.58 -9.57
C GLY A 69 5.18 -0.90 -8.92
N LEU A 70 4.33 -1.60 -8.16
CA LEU A 70 3.11 -1.01 -7.58
C LEU A 70 3.43 0.21 -6.70
N THR A 71 4.42 0.10 -5.81
CA THR A 71 4.81 1.22 -4.93
C THR A 71 5.24 2.44 -5.75
N ALA A 72 6.02 2.23 -6.81
CA ALA A 72 6.50 3.31 -7.66
C ALA A 72 5.35 3.99 -8.43
N ARG A 73 4.36 3.23 -8.89
CA ARG A 73 3.17 3.76 -9.56
C ARG A 73 2.27 4.55 -8.61
N LEU A 74 2.05 4.05 -7.40
CA LEU A 74 1.29 4.77 -6.37
C LEU A 74 1.97 6.10 -5.99
N GLU A 75 3.31 6.10 -5.92
CA GLU A 75 4.08 7.33 -5.69
C GLU A 75 3.99 8.30 -6.86
N ALA A 76 4.10 7.81 -8.10
CA ALA A 76 3.95 8.63 -9.30
C ALA A 76 2.54 9.24 -9.42
N ALA A 77 1.52 8.53 -8.95
CA ALA A 77 0.14 9.02 -8.86
C ALA A 77 -0.12 9.96 -7.66
N GLY A 78 0.87 10.15 -6.78
CA GLY A 78 0.79 11.04 -5.62
C GLY A 78 -0.09 10.51 -4.48
N PHE A 79 -0.34 9.20 -4.41
CA PHE A 79 -1.10 8.58 -3.31
C PHE A 79 -0.24 8.20 -2.12
N VAL A 80 1.06 8.01 -2.35
CA VAL A 80 2.03 7.68 -1.31
C VAL A 80 3.37 8.36 -1.56
N LYS A 81 4.21 8.39 -0.53
CA LYS A 81 5.62 8.78 -0.62
C LYS A 81 6.49 7.71 0.03
N ARG A 82 7.50 7.22 -0.67
CA ARG A 82 8.43 6.23 -0.10
C ARG A 82 9.26 6.84 1.03
N VAL A 83 9.33 6.12 2.15
CA VAL A 83 10.11 6.49 3.34
C VAL A 83 11.38 5.67 3.41
N ARG A 84 11.27 4.35 3.30
CA ARG A 84 12.41 3.42 3.26
C ARG A 84 12.05 2.11 2.57
N SER A 85 13.05 1.37 2.16
CA SER A 85 12.93 -0.04 1.75
C SER A 85 13.33 -0.97 2.91
N VAL A 86 12.65 -2.09 3.03
CA VAL A 86 13.02 -3.21 3.91
C VAL A 86 13.13 -4.50 3.08
N VAL A 87 13.98 -5.41 3.54
CA VAL A 87 14.15 -6.73 2.94
C VAL A 87 13.50 -7.76 3.85
N VAL A 88 12.66 -8.62 3.28
CA VAL A 88 11.75 -9.49 4.01
C VAL A 88 11.91 -10.94 3.55
N GLY A 89 11.98 -11.85 4.51
CA GLY A 89 11.95 -13.29 4.27
C GLY A 89 13.19 -13.88 3.60
N LEU A 90 13.12 -15.19 3.33
CA LEU A 90 14.25 -15.98 2.81
C LEU A 90 14.60 -15.65 1.35
N PHE A 91 13.67 -15.08 0.59
CA PHE A 91 13.86 -14.69 -0.80
C PHE A 91 14.41 -13.27 -0.97
N LEU A 92 14.76 -12.60 0.13
CA LEU A 92 15.23 -11.21 0.14
C LEU A 92 14.26 -10.27 -0.59
N SER A 93 12.96 -10.50 -0.41
CA SER A 93 11.93 -9.75 -1.13
C SER A 93 11.86 -8.32 -0.60
N THR A 94 11.68 -7.35 -1.49
CA THR A 94 11.61 -5.93 -1.09
C THR A 94 10.18 -5.54 -0.73
N ALA A 95 10.04 -4.80 0.37
CA ALA A 95 8.84 -4.03 0.69
C ALA A 95 9.24 -2.58 0.99
N TYR A 96 8.32 -1.66 0.79
CA TYR A 96 8.56 -0.24 1.05
C TYR A 96 7.64 0.23 2.17
N GLU A 97 8.24 0.91 3.15
CA GLU A 97 7.44 1.76 4.02
C GLU A 97 7.08 3.03 3.26
N VAL A 98 5.81 3.39 3.29
CA VAL A 98 5.31 4.59 2.62
C VAL A 98 4.44 5.42 3.55
N GLU A 99 4.56 6.73 3.42
CA GLU A 99 3.61 7.70 3.96
C GLU A 99 2.43 7.80 2.99
N VAL A 100 1.20 7.68 3.50
CA VAL A 100 -0.01 7.78 2.68
C VAL A 100 -0.48 9.24 2.61
N THR A 101 -0.65 9.77 1.40
CA THR A 101 -0.86 11.21 1.12
C THR A 101 -2.25 11.52 0.55
N LEU A 102 -3.27 10.74 0.95
CA LEU A 102 -4.66 10.89 0.52
C LEU A 102 -5.28 12.24 0.89
#